data_AF-A0A7S3X988-F1
#
_entry.id   AF-A0A7S3X988-F1
#
_cell.length_a   1.000
_cell.length_b   1.000
_cell.length_c   1.000
_cell.angle_alpha   90.00
_cell.angle_beta   90.00
_cell.angle_gamma   90.00
#
_symmetry.space_group_name_H-M   'P 1'
#
loop_
_entity.id
_entity.type
_entity.pdbx_description
1 polymer ?
#
loop_
_entity_poly.entity_id
_entity_poly.type
_entity_poly.pdbx_seq_one_letter_code
_entity_poly.pdbx_strand_id
1 'polypeptide(L)'
;GINHQLCKNEALAMAVFGRLALVLLCLAPTAAIRVSSNEAQQPPPEPVGAAPERAKDGAFASMGDACAACKFAATGSCAMYKTCVCYATNSYFGVGGLTQPTDQSNYHWACGNEGGSKYELCFRVDELYEDAFGDKKDPNKPKCPE
;
A
#
# COMPACT_ATOMS: atom_id res chain seq x y z
N GLY A 1 48.29 14.63 -44.57
CA GLY A 1 48.08 13.69 -43.46
C GLY A 1 48.55 14.26 -42.14
N ILE A 2 47.81 15.24 -41.59
CA ILE A 2 48.07 15.83 -40.26
C ILE A 2 46.77 15.77 -39.41
N ASN A 3 45.60 15.87 -40.06
CA ASN A 3 44.28 15.81 -39.40
C ASN A 3 43.86 14.45 -38.81
N HIS A 4 44.49 13.34 -39.20
CA HIS A 4 44.11 12.01 -38.67
C HIS A 4 44.89 11.62 -37.41
N GLN A 5 46.02 12.28 -37.12
CA GLN A 5 46.87 11.98 -35.97
C GLN A 5 46.45 12.75 -34.71
N LEU A 6 45.92 13.97 -34.85
CA LEU A 6 45.37 14.70 -33.70
C LEU A 6 44.15 14.00 -33.09
N CYS A 7 43.26 13.45 -33.93
CA CYS A 7 42.02 12.79 -33.47
C CYS A 7 42.29 11.49 -32.65
N LYS A 8 43.41 10.80 -32.91
CA LYS A 8 43.80 9.59 -32.15
C LYS A 8 44.40 9.89 -30.78
N ASN A 9 45.08 11.02 -30.62
CA ASN A 9 45.72 11.40 -29.37
C ASN A 9 44.71 11.91 -28.32
N GLU A 10 43.62 12.58 -28.75
CA GLU A 10 42.57 13.06 -27.83
C GLU A 10 41.65 11.93 -27.34
N ALA A 11 41.42 10.91 -28.16
CA ALA A 11 40.62 9.75 -27.77
C ALA A 11 41.29 8.89 -26.67
N LEU A 12 42.64 8.84 -26.66
CA LEU A 12 43.38 8.08 -25.66
C LEU A 12 43.40 8.78 -24.29
N ALA A 13 43.45 10.12 -24.27
CA ALA A 13 43.40 10.90 -23.04
C ALA A 13 42.03 10.77 -22.35
N MET A 14 40.93 10.84 -23.11
CA MET A 14 39.58 10.74 -22.56
C MET A 14 39.22 9.34 -22.01
N ALA A 15 39.86 8.27 -22.52
CA ALA A 15 39.62 6.91 -22.06
C ALA A 15 40.35 6.56 -20.75
N VAL A 16 41.47 7.22 -20.44
CA VAL A 16 42.28 6.94 -19.24
C VAL A 16 41.76 7.73 -18.03
N PHE A 17 41.30 8.97 -18.21
CA PHE A 17 40.75 9.76 -17.10
C PHE A 17 39.33 9.33 -16.68
N GLY A 18 38.53 8.79 -17.61
CA GLY A 18 37.16 8.33 -17.31
C GLY A 18 37.10 7.06 -16.45
N ARG A 19 38.18 6.27 -16.37
CA ARG A 19 38.22 5.02 -15.59
C ARG A 19 38.80 5.16 -14.19
N LEU A 20 39.57 6.21 -13.92
CA LEU A 20 40.17 6.40 -12.59
C LEU A 20 39.24 7.16 -11.62
N ALA A 21 38.31 7.96 -12.14
CA ALA A 21 37.35 8.69 -11.30
C ALA A 21 36.18 7.82 -10.78
N LEU A 22 35.86 6.71 -11.44
CA LEU A 22 34.71 5.86 -11.06
C LEU A 22 35.01 4.91 -9.90
N VAL A 23 36.28 4.66 -9.57
CA VAL A 23 36.67 3.69 -8.51
C VAL A 23 36.73 4.33 -7.11
N LEU A 24 36.80 5.66 -7.03
CA LEU A 24 36.95 6.38 -5.75
C LEU A 24 35.63 6.81 -5.09
N LEU A 25 34.47 6.58 -5.72
CA LEU A 25 33.17 6.94 -5.14
C LEU A 25 32.54 5.85 -4.24
N CYS A 26 33.18 4.68 -4.09
CA CYS A 26 32.63 3.54 -3.35
C CYS A 26 33.04 3.45 -1.87
N LEU A 27 33.80 4.42 -1.36
CA LEU A 27 34.26 4.48 0.05
C LEU A 27 33.55 5.58 0.86
N ALA A 28 32.28 5.87 0.56
CA ALA A 28 31.47 6.59 1.53
C ALA A 28 31.24 5.65 2.73
N PRO A 29 31.61 6.04 3.97
CA PRO A 29 31.19 5.28 5.13
C PRO A 29 29.66 5.27 5.11
N THR A 30 29.07 4.08 5.03
CA THR A 30 27.67 3.85 5.36
C THR A 30 27.50 4.17 6.83
N ALA A 31 27.38 5.47 7.15
CA ALA A 31 26.81 5.89 8.42
C ALA A 31 25.40 5.30 8.42
N ALA A 32 25.22 4.21 9.17
CA ALA A 32 23.92 3.63 9.41
C ALA A 32 23.12 4.68 10.19
N ILE A 33 22.38 5.53 9.47
CA ILE A 33 21.41 6.43 10.06
C ILE A 33 20.35 5.53 10.70
N ARG A 34 20.48 5.30 12.00
CA ARG A 34 19.42 4.72 12.80
C ARG A 34 18.38 5.82 12.98
N VAL A 35 17.30 5.75 12.21
CA VAL A 35 16.11 6.56 12.47
C VAL A 35 15.57 6.09 13.82
N SER A 36 15.92 6.82 14.88
CA SER A 36 15.27 6.67 16.17
C SER A 36 14.02 7.53 16.11
N SER A 37 12.89 6.94 15.72
CA SER A 37 11.58 7.56 15.91
C SER A 37 11.35 7.71 17.41
N ASN A 38 11.56 8.93 17.90
CA ASN A 38 11.36 9.33 19.29
C ASN A 38 10.10 10.20 19.42
N GLU A 39 9.13 10.01 18.53
CA GLU A 39 7.72 10.24 18.85
C GLU A 39 7.27 9.00 19.60
N ALA A 40 6.60 9.18 20.74
CA ALA A 40 6.03 8.07 21.49
C ALA A 40 5.13 7.26 20.56
N GLN A 41 5.64 6.15 20.01
CA GLN A 41 4.87 5.24 19.17
C GLN A 41 3.78 4.67 20.05
N GLN A 42 2.60 5.27 19.95
CA GLN A 42 1.43 4.76 20.63
C GLN A 42 1.18 3.34 20.11
N PRO A 43 0.83 2.40 20.99
CA PRO A 43 0.50 1.06 20.55
C PRO A 43 -0.64 1.14 19.52
N PRO A 44 -0.65 0.23 18.52
CA PRO A 44 -1.75 0.18 17.59
C PRO A 44 -3.08 0.07 18.36
N PRO A 45 -4.12 0.79 17.90
CA PRO A 45 -5.45 0.68 18.50
C PRO A 45 -5.96 -0.75 18.41
N GLU A 46 -6.87 -1.12 19.31
CA GLU A 46 -7.55 -2.41 19.20
C GLU A 46 -8.45 -2.42 17.95
N PRO A 47 -8.25 -3.41 17.05
CA PRO A 47 -9.14 -3.62 15.91
C PRO A 47 -10.60 -3.77 16.33
N VAL A 48 -11.52 -3.26 15.52
CA VAL A 48 -12.96 -3.49 15.71
C VAL A 48 -13.38 -4.74 14.94
N GLY A 49 -14.13 -5.60 15.62
CA GLY A 49 -14.66 -6.85 15.05
C GLY A 49 -13.63 -7.98 15.04
N ALA A 50 -13.96 -9.05 14.32
CA ALA A 50 -13.07 -10.20 14.14
C ALA A 50 -12.50 -10.20 12.72
N ALA A 51 -11.25 -10.65 12.59
CA ALA A 51 -10.65 -10.92 11.29
C ALA A 51 -11.36 -12.13 10.65
N PRO A 52 -12.03 -11.96 9.50
CA PRO A 52 -12.67 -13.08 8.81
C PRO A 52 -11.62 -14.02 8.22
N GLU A 53 -11.95 -15.31 8.20
CA GLU A 53 -11.10 -16.31 7.56
C GLU A 53 -11.15 -16.14 6.03
N ARG A 54 -10.01 -16.31 5.38
CA ARG A 54 -9.95 -16.39 3.91
C ARG A 54 -10.23 -17.81 3.46
N ALA A 55 -10.85 -17.94 2.29
CA ALA A 55 -10.93 -19.20 1.58
C ALA A 55 -9.53 -19.65 1.13
N LYS A 56 -9.43 -20.90 0.66
CA LYS A 56 -8.14 -21.51 0.27
C LYS A 56 -7.47 -20.81 -0.92
N ASP A 57 -8.24 -20.07 -1.71
CA ASP A 57 -7.78 -19.24 -2.82
C ASP A 57 -7.29 -17.85 -2.38
N GLY A 58 -7.37 -17.55 -1.08
CA GLY A 58 -6.97 -16.28 -0.49
C GLY A 58 -8.03 -15.17 -0.57
N ALA A 59 -9.20 -15.44 -1.16
CA ALA A 59 -10.29 -14.49 -1.21
C ALA A 59 -11.22 -14.61 0.01
N PHE A 60 -12.08 -13.61 0.20
CA PHE A 60 -13.19 -13.68 1.14
C PHE A 60 -14.42 -14.29 0.48
N ALA A 61 -15.19 -15.07 1.26
CA ALA A 61 -16.38 -15.77 0.77
C ALA A 61 -17.52 -14.81 0.38
N SER A 62 -17.53 -13.60 0.95
CA SER A 62 -18.54 -12.59 0.71
C SER A 62 -17.96 -11.17 0.74
N MET A 63 -18.71 -10.22 0.17
CA MET A 63 -18.43 -8.79 0.30
C MET A 63 -18.38 -8.36 1.77
N GLY A 64 -19.28 -8.89 2.61
CA GLY A 64 -19.36 -8.57 4.03
C GLY A 64 -18.09 -8.97 4.77
N ASP A 65 -17.54 -10.15 4.46
CA ASP A 65 -16.28 -10.61 5.03
C ASP A 65 -15.10 -9.75 4.56
N ALA A 66 -15.07 -9.34 3.28
CA ALA A 66 -14.06 -8.41 2.81
C ALA A 66 -14.13 -7.05 3.54
N CYS A 67 -15.35 -6.53 3.74
CA CYS A 67 -15.57 -5.28 4.48
C CYS A 67 -15.18 -5.39 5.96
N ALA A 68 -15.53 -6.50 6.63
CA ALA A 68 -15.14 -6.76 8.00
C ALA A 68 -13.61 -6.90 8.14
N ALA A 69 -12.96 -7.57 7.19
CA ALA A 69 -11.51 -7.66 7.14
C ALA A 69 -10.84 -6.29 6.98
N CYS A 70 -11.38 -5.43 6.11
CA CYS A 70 -10.89 -4.06 5.96
C CYS A 70 -11.05 -3.26 7.26
N LYS A 71 -12.23 -3.32 7.89
CA LYS A 71 -12.49 -2.65 9.16
C LYS A 71 -11.53 -3.11 10.25
N PHE A 72 -11.34 -4.43 10.39
CA PHE A 72 -10.39 -4.99 11.35
C PHE A 72 -8.97 -4.45 11.11
N ALA A 73 -8.48 -4.54 9.87
CA ALA A 73 -7.13 -4.08 9.53
C ALA A 73 -6.97 -2.57 9.73
N ALA A 74 -7.93 -1.78 9.25
CA ALA A 74 -7.83 -0.33 9.24
C ALA A 74 -8.01 0.27 10.64
N THR A 75 -8.94 -0.25 11.43
CA THR A 75 -9.15 0.22 12.82
C THR A 75 -8.09 -0.24 13.80
N GLY A 76 -7.27 -1.24 13.41
CA GLY A 76 -6.10 -1.71 14.15
C GLY A 76 -4.81 -0.91 13.91
N SER A 77 -4.86 0.15 13.10
CA SER A 77 -3.69 0.96 12.75
C SER A 77 -4.07 2.44 12.75
N CYS A 78 -3.36 3.30 13.47
CA CYS A 78 -3.70 4.73 13.43
C CYS A 78 -3.43 5.38 12.07
N ALA A 79 -2.46 4.89 11.30
CA ALA A 79 -2.23 5.37 9.95
C ALA A 79 -3.42 5.05 9.04
N MET A 80 -3.94 3.81 9.13
CA MET A 80 -5.07 3.39 8.30
C MET A 80 -6.39 3.94 8.83
N TYR A 81 -6.61 4.00 10.14
CA TYR A 81 -7.82 4.55 10.73
C TYR A 81 -8.08 6.00 10.29
N LYS A 82 -7.01 6.78 10.11
CA LYS A 82 -7.10 8.17 9.65
C LYS A 82 -7.29 8.31 8.14
N THR A 83 -6.88 7.33 7.34
CA THR A 83 -6.75 7.50 5.87
C THR A 83 -7.55 6.52 5.03
N CYS A 84 -7.89 5.35 5.59
CA CYS A 84 -8.56 4.28 4.88
C CYS A 84 -10.07 4.53 4.82
N VAL A 85 -10.62 4.47 3.62
CA VAL A 85 -12.05 4.29 3.38
C VAL A 85 -12.21 2.90 2.77
N CYS A 86 -12.97 2.03 3.44
CA CYS A 86 -13.07 0.63 3.03
C CYS A 86 -13.97 0.44 1.81
N TYR A 87 -13.42 -0.21 0.79
CA TYR A 87 -14.16 -0.73 -0.35
C TYR A 87 -13.96 -2.23 -0.47
N ALA A 88 -14.96 -2.93 -1.00
CA ALA A 88 -14.89 -4.34 -1.37
C ALA A 88 -15.10 -4.51 -2.87
N THR A 89 -14.50 -5.54 -3.45
CA THR A 89 -14.65 -5.86 -4.86
C THR A 89 -14.66 -7.36 -5.07
N ASN A 90 -15.46 -7.84 -6.03
CA ASN A 90 -15.36 -9.21 -6.51
C ASN A 90 -14.46 -9.24 -7.76
N SER A 91 -13.28 -9.84 -7.65
CA SER A 91 -12.34 -9.98 -8.78
C SER A 91 -12.64 -11.20 -9.65
N TYR A 92 -13.78 -11.85 -9.46
CA TYR A 92 -14.27 -12.82 -10.44
C TYR A 92 -14.72 -12.08 -11.71
N PHE A 93 -13.95 -12.24 -12.78
CA PHE A 93 -14.31 -11.78 -14.12
C PHE A 93 -14.65 -13.00 -14.96
N GLY A 94 -15.93 -13.16 -15.29
CA GLY A 94 -16.39 -14.26 -16.14
C GLY A 94 -15.66 -14.29 -17.49
N VAL A 95 -15.44 -15.49 -18.03
CA VAL A 95 -14.78 -15.66 -19.34
C VAL A 95 -15.83 -16.08 -20.37
N GLY A 96 -16.00 -15.27 -21.41
CA GLY A 96 -16.96 -15.57 -22.47
C GLY A 96 -16.62 -16.87 -23.22
N GLY A 97 -17.62 -17.73 -23.44
CA GLY A 97 -17.49 -18.94 -24.24
C GLY A 97 -16.99 -20.19 -23.49
N LEU A 98 -16.77 -20.10 -22.17
CA LEU A 98 -16.41 -21.24 -21.31
C LEU A 98 -17.48 -21.49 -20.26
N THR A 99 -17.56 -22.74 -19.77
CA THR A 99 -18.37 -23.07 -18.61
C THR A 99 -17.82 -22.34 -17.39
N GLN A 100 -18.69 -21.55 -16.76
CA GLN A 100 -18.32 -20.75 -15.60
C GLN A 100 -18.08 -21.66 -14.39
N PRO A 101 -17.09 -21.34 -13.53
CA PRO A 101 -16.94 -22.03 -12.27
C PRO A 101 -18.21 -21.88 -11.41
N THR A 102 -18.48 -22.90 -10.60
CA THR A 102 -19.57 -22.88 -9.63
C THR A 102 -19.35 -21.84 -8.53
N ASP A 103 -18.07 -21.60 -8.20
CA ASP A 103 -17.66 -20.55 -7.28
C ASP A 103 -17.36 -19.27 -8.07
N GLN A 104 -18.08 -18.20 -7.72
CA GLN A 104 -17.94 -16.87 -8.30
C GLN A 104 -17.63 -15.83 -7.22
N SER A 105 -17.37 -16.27 -5.99
CA SER A 105 -17.03 -15.41 -4.86
C SER A 105 -15.52 -15.27 -4.79
N ASN A 106 -14.99 -14.15 -5.28
CA ASN A 106 -13.58 -13.83 -5.15
C ASN A 106 -13.43 -12.41 -4.59
N TYR A 107 -13.92 -12.22 -3.36
CA TYR A 107 -13.99 -10.89 -2.75
C TYR A 107 -12.65 -10.47 -2.13
N HIS A 108 -12.27 -9.22 -2.36
CA HIS A 108 -11.12 -8.54 -1.76
C HIS A 108 -11.54 -7.16 -1.27
N TRP A 109 -10.69 -6.52 -0.47
CA TRP A 109 -10.92 -5.16 -0.01
C TRP A 109 -9.75 -4.23 -0.35
N ALA A 110 -10.04 -2.94 -0.39
CA ALA A 110 -9.08 -1.86 -0.59
C ALA A 110 -9.36 -0.68 0.35
N CYS A 111 -8.30 0.07 0.67
CA CYS A 111 -8.38 1.37 1.32
C CYS A 111 -8.36 2.46 0.27
N GLY A 112 -9.54 2.84 -0.23
CA GLY A 112 -9.69 3.78 -1.33
C GLY A 112 -10.50 3.22 -2.50
N ASN A 113 -10.88 4.13 -3.41
CA ASN A 113 -11.76 3.85 -4.55
C ASN A 113 -11.01 3.83 -5.88
N GLU A 114 -9.75 3.38 -5.89
CA GLU A 114 -8.91 3.37 -7.10
C GLU A 114 -9.46 2.43 -8.19
N GLY A 115 -10.26 1.43 -7.81
CA GLY A 115 -10.94 0.52 -8.73
C GLY A 115 -12.25 1.06 -9.33
N GLY A 116 -12.67 2.26 -8.96
CA GLY A 116 -13.85 2.92 -9.53
C GLY A 116 -15.13 2.11 -9.35
N SER A 117 -15.96 2.01 -10.40
CA SER A 117 -17.29 1.37 -10.32
C SER A 117 -17.28 -0.14 -10.04
N LYS A 118 -16.11 -0.78 -10.00
CA LYS A 118 -15.95 -2.18 -9.59
C LYS A 118 -15.82 -2.35 -8.08
N TYR A 119 -15.60 -1.24 -7.37
CA TYR A 119 -15.43 -1.21 -5.93
C TYR A 119 -16.72 -0.71 -5.29
N GLU A 120 -17.17 -1.41 -4.27
CA GLU A 120 -18.38 -1.11 -3.54
C GLU A 120 -18.00 -0.59 -2.15
N LEU A 121 -18.58 0.55 -1.77
CA LEU A 121 -18.31 1.17 -0.47
C LEU A 121 -18.84 0.26 0.65
N CYS A 122 -17.99 -0.03 1.64
CA CYS A 122 -18.35 -0.93 2.73
C CYS A 122 -19.24 -0.28 3.79
N PHE A 123 -18.93 0.96 4.17
CA PHE A 123 -19.59 1.65 5.26
C PHE A 123 -20.06 3.02 4.78
N ARG A 124 -21.37 3.24 4.80
CA ARG A 124 -21.94 4.56 4.53
C ARG A 124 -22.02 5.30 5.86
N VAL A 125 -21.44 6.49 5.90
CA VAL A 125 -21.35 7.32 7.10
C VAL A 125 -22.15 8.58 6.83
N ASP A 126 -23.25 8.74 7.57
CA ASP A 126 -24.20 9.85 7.36
C ASP A 126 -24.24 10.79 8.59
N GLU A 127 -23.66 10.40 9.73
CA GLU A 127 -23.69 11.17 10.98
C GLU A 127 -22.39 11.93 11.28
N LEU A 128 -22.51 13.08 11.97
CA LEU A 128 -21.38 13.97 12.31
C LEU A 128 -20.34 13.32 13.24
N TYR A 129 -20.76 12.36 14.07
CA TYR A 129 -19.92 11.71 15.08
C TYR A 129 -19.70 10.23 14.80
N GLU A 130 -19.69 9.85 13.53
CA GLU A 130 -19.26 8.53 13.07
C GLU A 130 -17.87 8.60 12.43
N ASP A 131 -17.08 7.55 12.61
CA ASP A 131 -15.82 7.37 11.88
C ASP A 131 -16.06 6.79 10.47
N ALA A 132 -14.99 6.66 9.68
CA ALA A 132 -15.05 6.13 8.31
C ALA A 132 -15.54 4.66 8.22
N PHE A 133 -15.73 3.99 9.35
CA PHE A 133 -16.16 2.59 9.47
C PHE A 133 -17.57 2.47 10.08
N GLY A 134 -18.28 3.59 10.26
CA GLY A 134 -19.63 3.67 10.81
C GLY A 134 -19.73 3.50 12.32
N ASP A 135 -18.60 3.60 13.06
CA ASP A 135 -18.62 3.53 14.52
C ASP A 135 -18.70 4.93 15.14
N LYS A 136 -19.40 5.05 16.28
CA LYS A 136 -19.49 6.31 17.02
C LYS A 136 -18.12 6.74 17.54
N LYS A 137 -17.76 8.00 17.29
CA LYS A 137 -16.54 8.66 17.71
C LYS A 137 -16.80 9.62 18.87
N ASP A 138 -16.02 9.49 19.95
CA ASP A 138 -15.94 10.51 21.01
C ASP A 138 -14.82 11.51 20.68
N PRO A 139 -15.13 12.80 20.41
CA PRO A 139 -14.12 13.82 20.13
C PRO A 139 -13.14 14.06 21.28
N ASN A 140 -13.55 13.81 22.53
CA ASN A 140 -12.72 14.03 23.72
C ASN A 140 -11.81 12.84 24.04
N LYS A 141 -12.08 11.69 23.40
CA LYS A 141 -11.30 10.47 23.57
C LYS A 141 -11.05 9.82 22.21
N PRO A 142 -10.24 10.47 21.35
CA PRO A 142 -9.99 9.96 20.00
C PRO A 142 -9.25 8.63 20.05
N LYS A 143 -9.67 7.69 19.21
CA LYS A 143 -9.00 6.38 19.04
C LYS A 143 -7.54 6.53 18.62
N CYS A 144 -7.27 7.54 17.80
CA CYS A 144 -5.95 7.91 17.31
C CYS A 144 -5.77 9.43 17.43
N PRO A 145 -5.08 9.90 18.48
CA PRO A 145 -4.70 11.30 18.63
C PRO A 145 -3.85 11.81 17.47
N GLU A 146 -3.79 13.13 17.31
CA GLU A 146 -2.85 13.80 16.39
C GLU A 146 -1.42 13.76 16.91
#